data_AF-A0A442HUQ8-F1
#
_entry.id   AF-A0A442HUQ8-F1
#
_cell.length_a   1.000
_cell.length_b   1.000
_cell.length_c   1.000
_cell.angle_alpha   90.00
_cell.angle_beta   90.00
_cell.angle_gamma   90.00
#
_symmetry.space_group_name_H-M   'P 1'
#
loop_
_entity.id
_entity.type
_entity.pdbx_description
1 polymer ?
#
loop_
_entity_poly.entity_id
_entity_poly.type
_entity_poly.pdbx_seq_one_letter_code
_entity_poly.pdbx_strand_id
1 'polypeptide(L)'
;MDKGVEGLLRDKTRPPGMPRLPLAVVDRVVALTLCDPPGETTNWIGRQMAKVAGVGLTSVQRIWKAHGLAPHRVRAFKLSNDPKFAAKVRDIAGLYVDPPAHAVVISVDEKSQIQALDRT
;
A
#
# COMPACT_ATOMS: atom_id res chain seq x y z
N MET A 1 -46.34 6.35 15.86
CA MET A 1 -46.52 6.28 14.40
C MET A 1 -47.21 7.57 13.97
N ASP A 2 -46.51 8.71 13.97
CA ASP A 2 -47.21 9.95 14.36
C ASP A 2 -47.40 11.01 13.29
N LYS A 3 -47.38 10.69 11.98
CA LYS A 3 -47.67 11.71 10.94
C LYS A 3 -48.56 11.29 9.76
N GLY A 4 -49.08 10.07 9.71
CA GLY A 4 -50.02 9.64 8.66
C GLY A 4 -49.63 10.08 7.24
N VAL A 5 -50.62 10.47 6.43
CA VAL A 5 -50.42 10.98 5.05
C VAL A 5 -49.78 12.38 5.03
N GLU A 6 -49.99 13.19 6.08
CA GLU A 6 -49.40 14.54 6.24
C GLU A 6 -47.87 14.52 6.16
N GLY A 7 -47.25 13.43 6.63
CA GLY A 7 -45.81 13.21 6.60
C GLY A 7 -45.24 12.93 5.20
N LEU A 8 -46.08 12.64 4.20
CA LEU A 8 -45.68 12.45 2.80
C LEU A 8 -45.65 13.77 2.02
N LEU A 9 -46.38 14.78 2.49
CA LEU A 9 -46.47 16.11 1.85
C LEU A 9 -45.32 17.05 2.24
N ARG A 10 -44.50 16.66 3.23
CA ARG A 10 -43.35 17.44 3.71
C ARG A 10 -42.13 16.54 3.83
N ASP A 11 -41.13 16.80 3.00
CA ASP A 11 -39.84 16.15 3.15
C ASP A 11 -39.24 16.55 4.51
N LYS A 12 -38.89 15.56 5.34
CA LYS A 12 -38.30 15.85 6.64
C LYS A 12 -36.91 16.40 6.40
N THR A 13 -36.53 17.47 7.09
CA THR A 13 -35.15 17.96 7.09
C THR A 13 -34.23 16.82 7.47
N ARG A 14 -33.49 16.28 6.49
CA ARG A 14 -32.53 15.20 6.73
C ARG A 14 -31.49 15.72 7.72
N PRO A 15 -31.16 14.98 8.79
CA PRO A 15 -30.05 15.35 9.66
C PRO A 15 -28.80 15.57 8.80
N PRO A 16 -27.98 16.60 9.09
CA PRO A 16 -26.74 16.79 8.35
C PRO A 16 -25.93 15.49 8.36
N GLY A 17 -25.35 15.16 7.21
CA GLY A 17 -24.54 13.95 7.07
C GLY A 17 -23.38 13.92 8.07
N MET A 18 -22.82 12.73 8.30
CA MET A 18 -21.72 12.54 9.23
C MET A 18 -20.59 13.56 8.94
N PRO A 19 -20.09 14.30 9.95
CA PRO A 19 -19.06 15.30 9.75
C PRO A 19 -17.80 14.67 9.16
N ARG A 20 -17.08 15.46 8.35
CA ARG A 20 -15.81 15.01 7.76
C ARG A 20 -14.83 14.65 8.88
N LEU A 21 -14.00 13.64 8.65
CA LEU A 21 -12.93 13.31 9.57
C LEU A 21 -11.99 14.52 9.77
N PRO A 22 -11.50 14.77 11.00
CA PRO A 22 -10.48 15.78 11.23
C PRO A 22 -9.25 15.54 10.36
N LEU A 23 -8.63 16.61 9.87
CA LEU A 23 -7.46 16.51 8.99
C LEU A 23 -6.31 15.71 9.65
N ALA A 24 -6.11 15.89 10.96
CA ALA A 24 -5.11 15.13 11.73
C ALA A 24 -5.30 13.60 11.64
N VAL A 25 -6.54 13.12 11.51
CA VAL A 25 -6.83 11.69 11.34
C VAL A 25 -6.50 11.25 9.91
N VAL A 26 -6.77 12.09 8.92
CA VAL A 26 -6.39 11.84 7.52
C VAL A 26 -4.87 11.76 7.39
N ASP A 27 -4.16 12.73 7.95
CA ASP A 27 -2.69 12.79 7.91
C ASP A 27 -2.06 11.57 8.58
N ARG A 28 -2.62 11.15 9.73
CA ARG A 28 -2.19 9.93 10.42
C ARG A 28 -2.35 8.68 9.55
N VAL A 29 -3.49 8.53 8.87
CA VAL A 29 -3.71 7.37 7.97
C VAL A 29 -2.75 7.40 6.79
N VAL A 30 -2.51 8.56 6.19
CA VAL A 30 -1.54 8.71 5.09
C VAL A 30 -0.14 8.34 5.57
N ALA A 31 0.31 8.87 6.70
CA ALA A 31 1.63 8.58 7.27
C ALA A 31 1.80 7.08 7.59
N LEU A 32 0.82 6.46 8.25
CA LEU A 32 0.86 5.02 8.55
C LEU A 32 0.93 4.16 7.29
N THR A 33 0.29 4.59 6.20
CA THR A 33 0.31 3.86 4.92
C THR A 33 1.73 3.75 4.33
N LEU A 34 2.64 4.65 4.70
CA LEU A 34 4.03 4.66 4.27
C LEU A 34 4.96 3.80 5.13
N CYS A 35 4.47 3.29 6.26
CA CYS A 35 5.20 2.39 7.15
C CYS A 35 4.77 0.94 6.95
N ASP A 36 5.55 0.00 7.45
CA ASP A 36 5.17 -1.40 7.45
C ASP A 36 3.96 -1.65 8.36
N PRO A 37 2.97 -2.46 7.91
CA PRO A 37 1.86 -2.86 8.75
C PRO A 37 2.35 -3.75 9.91
N PRO A 38 1.70 -3.71 11.08
CA PRO A 38 2.10 -4.55 12.20
C PRO A 38 1.85 -6.05 11.89
N GLY A 39 2.83 -6.90 12.17
CA GLY A 39 2.76 -8.36 11.95
C GLY A 39 3.46 -8.82 10.68
N GLU A 40 3.24 -10.08 10.28
CA GLU A 40 3.91 -10.72 9.12
C GLU A 40 3.24 -10.42 7.77
N THR A 41 2.60 -9.26 7.64
CA THR A 41 1.96 -8.86 6.38
C THR A 41 2.87 -7.92 5.61
N THR A 42 3.06 -8.16 4.31
CA THR A 42 3.88 -7.28 3.45
C THR A 42 3.18 -6.00 3.02
N ASN A 43 1.86 -5.90 3.20
CA ASN A 43 1.05 -4.77 2.73
C ASN A 43 -0.09 -4.46 3.70
N TRP A 44 -0.47 -3.18 3.80
CA TRP A 44 -1.62 -2.78 4.61
C TRP A 44 -2.94 -3.37 4.10
N ILE A 45 -3.62 -4.11 4.96
CA ILE A 45 -5.02 -4.50 4.78
C ILE A 45 -5.92 -3.38 5.29
N GLY A 46 -6.97 -3.02 4.54
CA GLY A 46 -7.86 -1.91 4.92
C GLY A 46 -8.49 -2.04 6.31
N ARG A 47 -8.89 -3.25 6.73
CA ARG A 47 -9.43 -3.48 8.09
C ARG A 47 -8.38 -3.33 9.18
N GLN A 48 -7.13 -3.70 8.90
CA GLN A 48 -6.02 -3.57 9.82
C GLN A 48 -5.67 -2.09 10.02
N MET A 49 -5.55 -1.34 8.92
CA MET A 49 -5.40 0.12 8.96
C MET A 49 -6.52 0.78 9.77
N ALA A 50 -7.77 0.40 9.52
CA ALA A 50 -8.93 0.89 10.25
C ALA A 50 -8.82 0.66 11.77
N LYS A 51 -8.39 -0.54 12.19
CA LYS A 51 -8.17 -0.88 13.60
C LYS A 51 -7.04 -0.04 14.22
N VAL A 52 -5.91 0.11 13.53
CA VAL A 52 -4.74 0.87 14.02
C VAL A 52 -5.02 2.37 14.11
N ALA A 53 -5.71 2.93 13.10
CA ALA A 53 -6.03 4.34 13.03
C ALA A 53 -7.30 4.74 13.82
N GLY A 54 -8.10 3.76 14.28
CA GLY A 54 -9.32 4.00 15.05
C GLY A 54 -10.47 4.57 14.22
N VAL A 55 -10.54 4.24 12.93
CA VAL A 55 -11.56 4.76 11.99
C VAL A 55 -12.26 3.61 11.25
N GLY A 56 -13.42 3.90 10.65
CA GLY A 56 -14.13 2.92 9.82
C GLY A 56 -13.37 2.55 8.54
N LEU A 57 -13.55 1.31 8.06
CA LEU A 57 -12.95 0.82 6.81
C LEU A 57 -13.25 1.73 5.61
N THR A 58 -14.50 2.18 5.49
CA THR A 58 -14.93 3.07 4.39
C THR A 58 -14.20 4.41 4.42
N SER A 59 -13.89 4.93 5.61
CA SER A 59 -13.10 6.15 5.76
C SER A 59 -11.67 5.95 5.29
N VAL A 60 -11.02 4.83 5.65
CA VAL A 60 -9.68 4.48 5.15
C VAL A 60 -9.67 4.38 3.63
N GLN A 61 -10.63 3.65 3.05
CA GLN A 61 -10.73 3.50 1.60
C GLN A 61 -10.96 4.84 0.88
N ARG A 62 -11.75 5.74 1.47
CA ARG A 62 -11.96 7.10 0.94
C ARG A 62 -10.68 7.93 1.00
N ILE A 63 -9.94 7.87 2.11
CA ILE A 63 -8.65 8.54 2.26
C ILE A 63 -7.67 8.02 1.20
N TRP A 64 -7.50 6.69 1.12
CA TRP A 64 -6.62 6.09 0.12
C TRP A 64 -6.99 6.49 -1.31
N LYS A 65 -8.28 6.44 -1.67
CA LYS A 65 -8.75 6.86 -2.99
C LYS A 65 -8.48 8.35 -3.25
N ALA A 66 -8.73 9.22 -2.28
CA ALA A 66 -8.54 10.66 -2.42
C ALA A 66 -7.05 11.04 -2.58
N HIS A 67 -6.15 10.28 -1.94
CA HIS A 67 -4.70 10.50 -1.99
C HIS A 67 -3.97 9.62 -3.01
N GLY A 68 -4.70 8.83 -3.82
CA GLY A 68 -4.08 7.92 -4.81
C GLY A 68 -3.24 6.80 -4.19
N LEU A 69 -3.45 6.46 -2.91
CA LEU A 69 -2.69 5.44 -2.20
C LEU A 69 -3.21 4.05 -2.55
N ALA A 70 -2.31 3.18 -3.00
CA ALA A 70 -2.59 1.77 -3.27
C ALA A 70 -1.55 0.92 -2.54
N PRO A 71 -1.76 0.58 -1.25
CA PRO A 71 -0.75 -0.08 -0.42
C PRO A 71 -0.21 -1.38 -1.06
N HIS A 72 -1.11 -2.20 -1.62
CA HIS A 72 -0.77 -3.43 -2.35
C HIS A 72 0.01 -3.22 -3.67
N ARG A 73 0.15 -1.98 -4.13
CA ARG A 73 0.91 -1.60 -5.33
C ARG A 73 2.16 -0.82 -4.99
N VAL A 74 2.40 -0.52 -3.71
CA VAL A 74 3.66 0.07 -3.27
C VAL A 74 4.73 -0.98 -3.52
N ARG A 75 5.46 -0.82 -4.62
CA ARG A 75 6.62 -1.64 -4.92
C ARG A 75 7.73 -1.15 -4.00
N ALA A 76 8.16 -1.98 -3.08
CA ALA A 76 9.38 -1.72 -2.34
C ALA A 76 10.50 -1.48 -3.37
N PHE A 77 10.98 -0.24 -3.46
CA PHE A 77 12.22 0.03 -4.17
C PHE A 77 13.33 -0.44 -3.23
N LYS A 78 14.12 -1.43 -3.65
CA LYS A 78 15.32 -1.84 -2.91
C LYS A 78 16.30 -0.65 -2.92
N LEU A 79 16.16 0.23 -1.94
CA LEU A 79 17.07 1.33 -1.71
C LEU A 79 18.23 0.76 -0.89
N SER A 80 19.34 0.47 -1.54
CA SER A 80 20.58 0.22 -0.81
C SER A 80 21.13 1.55 -0.32
N ASN A 81 21.45 1.66 0.96
CA ASN A 81 22.14 2.83 1.53
C ASN A 81 23.63 2.87 1.20
N ASP A 82 24.10 1.96 0.35
CA ASP A 82 25.48 1.94 -0.08
C ASP A 82 25.78 3.10 -1.05
N PRO A 83 26.73 3.99 -0.72
CA PRO A 83 27.13 5.10 -1.59
C PRO A 83 27.59 4.64 -2.99
N LYS A 84 28.05 3.39 -3.13
CA LYS A 84 28.49 2.79 -4.40
C LYS A 84 27.43 1.93 -5.08
N PHE A 85 26.18 1.93 -4.60
CA PHE A 85 25.13 1.04 -5.10
C PHE A 85 24.96 1.12 -6.63
N ALA A 86 24.85 2.34 -7.17
CA ALA A 86 24.66 2.53 -8.60
C ALA A 86 25.85 2.00 -9.44
N ALA A 87 27.08 2.16 -8.94
CA ALA A 87 28.26 1.63 -9.61
C ALA A 87 28.25 0.09 -9.60
N LYS A 88 28.03 -0.52 -8.43
CA LYS A 88 27.97 -1.98 -8.31
C LYS A 88 26.83 -2.62 -9.11
N VAL A 89 25.67 -1.98 -9.18
CA VAL A 89 24.57 -2.45 -10.02
C VAL A 89 24.96 -2.43 -11.50
N ARG A 90 25.64 -1.37 -11.96
CA ARG A 90 26.13 -1.29 -13.34
C ARG A 90 27.18 -2.35 -13.63
N ASP A 91 28.11 -2.59 -12.71
CA ASP A 91 29.15 -3.62 -12.87
C ASP A 91 28.52 -5.02 -12.99
N ILE A 92 27.57 -5.35 -12.11
CA ILE A 92 26.85 -6.64 -12.14
C ILE A 92 25.99 -6.76 -13.41
N ALA A 93 25.26 -5.71 -13.79
CA ALA A 93 24.48 -5.70 -15.03
C ALA A 93 25.39 -5.81 -16.27
N GLY A 94 26.58 -5.22 -16.21
CA GLY A 94 27.61 -5.31 -17.25
C GLY A 94 28.00 -6.75 -17.57
N LEU A 95 28.06 -7.63 -16.56
CA LEU A 95 28.33 -9.06 -16.76
C LEU A 95 27.28 -9.76 -17.63
N TYR A 96 26.05 -9.21 -17.73
CA TYR A 96 24.99 -9.74 -18.57
C TYR A 96 24.93 -9.08 -19.96
N VAL A 97 25.33 -7.81 -20.05
CA VAL A 97 25.24 -7.02 -21.29
C VAL A 97 26.47 -7.22 -22.18
N ASP A 98 27.66 -7.27 -21.58
CA ASP A 98 28.94 -7.46 -22.26
C ASP A 98 29.83 -8.40 -21.43
N PRO A 99 29.56 -9.72 -21.45
CA PRO A 99 30.31 -10.68 -20.66
C PRO A 99 31.76 -10.78 -21.16
N PRO A 100 32.75 -10.84 -20.25
CA PRO A 100 34.14 -11.06 -20.64
C PRO A 100 34.32 -12.38 -21.42
N ALA A 101 35.32 -12.42 -22.30
CA ALA A 101 35.63 -13.63 -23.07
C ALA A 101 35.86 -14.83 -22.14
N HIS A 102 35.19 -15.94 -22.45
CA HIS A 102 35.22 -17.19 -21.66
C HIS A 102 34.69 -17.07 -20.22
N ALA A 103 33.88 -16.05 -19.89
CA ALA A 103 33.27 -15.92 -18.58
C ALA A 103 32.07 -16.86 -18.38
N VAL A 104 31.93 -17.39 -17.16
CA VAL A 104 30.73 -18.07 -16.68
C VAL A 104 30.12 -17.23 -15.57
N VAL A 105 28.88 -16.78 -15.74
CA VAL A 105 28.14 -15.99 -14.74
C VAL A 105 27.18 -16.92 -14.00
N ILE A 106 27.40 -17.10 -12.69
CA ILE A 106 26.51 -17.85 -11.82
C ILE A 106 25.76 -16.87 -10.93
N SER A 107 24.43 -16.87 -11.03
CA SER A 107 23.56 -16.04 -10.21
C SER A 107 22.66 -16.88 -9.35
N VAL A 108 22.70 -16.62 -8.05
CA VAL A 108 21.91 -17.28 -7.03
C VAL A 108 21.10 -16.22 -6.32
N ASP A 109 19.77 -16.33 -6.38
CA ASP A 109 18.85 -15.46 -5.67
C ASP A 109 18.00 -16.34 -4.76
N GLU A 110 18.07 -16.09 -3.46
CA GLU A 110 17.18 -16.75 -2.51
C GLU A 110 15.86 -15.95 -2.44
N LYS A 111 14.80 -16.53 -2.99
CA LYS A 111 13.44 -16.01 -2.83
C LYS A 111 12.70 -16.80 -1.77
N SER A 112 12.59 -16.24 -0.56
CA SER A 112 11.98 -16.91 0.59
C SER A 112 10.48 -17.25 0.47
N GLN A 113 9.81 -16.98 -0.67
CA GLN A 113 8.39 -17.25 -0.90
C GLN A 113 8.01 -17.65 -2.34
N ILE A 114 8.98 -17.90 -3.24
CA ILE A 114 8.70 -18.38 -4.60
C ILE A 114 9.31 -19.76 -4.75
N GLN A 115 8.45 -20.77 -4.82
CA GLN A 115 8.86 -22.12 -5.14
C GLN A 115 9.38 -22.12 -6.59
N ALA A 116 10.62 -22.57 -6.80
CA ALA A 116 11.14 -22.80 -8.14
C ALA A 116 10.30 -23.92 -8.76
N LEU A 117 9.34 -23.54 -9.62
CA LEU A 117 8.63 -24.50 -10.46
C LEU A 117 9.60 -24.93 -11.55
N ASP A 118 10.24 -26.06 -11.30
CA ASP A 118 11.01 -26.77 -12.31
C ASP A 118 10.07 -27.16 -13.46
N ARG A 119 10.38 -26.67 -14.66
CA ARG A 119 9.79 -27.17 -15.90
C ARG A 119 10.96 -27.74 -16.68
N THR A 120 10.96 -29.06 -16.72
CA THR A 120 11.95 -29.92 -17.37
C THR A 120 12.19 -29.53 -18.82
#